data_AF-A0A8T2QMK3-F1
#
_entry.id   AF-A0A8T2QMK3-F1
#
_cell.length_a   1.000
_cell.length_b   1.000
_cell.length_c   1.000
_cell.angle_alpha   90.00
_cell.angle_beta   90.00
_cell.angle_gamma   90.00
#
_symmetry.space_group_name_H-M   'P 1'
#
loop_
_entity.id
_entity.type
_entity.pdbx_description
1 polymer ?
#
loop_
_entity_poly.entity_id
_entity_poly.type
_entity_poly.pdbx_seq_one_letter_code
_entity_poly.pdbx_strand_id
1 'polypeptide(L)'
;MDAEEEDELDLELDLNQTYTMGPVISDWDRQRRAWLLENPELALNSHGKFRILLVTGSPPKPCDNPAGDHYLLKSIKNKIDYCRIHGIDIFYNLAHLDAEMAGYWSKLPLIRKLMLTHPEMEWIWWVDSDAMFTDMVFKLPLEKYKDHNFILHGWEKEVYEKQTWVGLNTGSLLIRNCQWSLDLLDAWAPMGPKGRIREEAGKVLTDALAGRPAFEADDQSALIYLLIMQRDKWGSKVFLENSYYLHGYWVAIVEKFEENMQMYHPGYGDERWPFVTHFVGCKPCGSYGDYSVERCLKQMERAFNFGDNQILQMYGFVHKSLGTFKVKRTRNDTDRPLEEQDPLNLLHPLFVQSA
;
A
#
# COMPACT_ATOMS: atom_id res chain seq x y z
N MET A 1 -21.58 13.18 31.55
CA MET A 1 -21.38 14.11 30.43
C MET A 1 -20.51 13.48 29.37
N ASP A 2 -20.94 12.48 28.59
CA ASP A 2 -22.08 11.57 28.67
C ASP A 2 -21.63 10.32 27.91
N ALA A 3 -21.87 9.15 28.50
CA ALA A 3 -21.53 7.84 27.95
C ALA A 3 -22.74 7.25 27.20
N GLU A 4 -23.59 8.11 26.63
CA GLU A 4 -24.91 7.77 26.07
C GLU A 4 -25.04 8.10 24.57
N GLU A 5 -23.95 8.41 23.85
CA GLU A 5 -23.99 8.73 22.40
C GLU A 5 -23.34 7.69 21.48
N GLU A 6 -22.89 6.53 21.97
CA GLU A 6 -22.35 5.44 21.11
C GLU A 6 -23.39 4.36 20.72
N ASP A 7 -24.67 4.50 21.11
CA ASP A 7 -25.73 3.51 20.88
C ASP A 7 -26.67 3.79 19.69
N GLU A 8 -26.42 4.81 18.85
CA GLU A 8 -27.24 5.08 17.68
C GLU A 8 -26.60 4.59 16.37
N LEU A 9 -27.11 3.44 15.90
CA LEU A 9 -27.01 2.83 14.56
C LEU A 9 -26.00 1.67 14.36
N ASP A 10 -26.05 0.66 15.23
CA ASP A 10 -25.81 -0.72 14.78
C ASP A 10 -27.06 -1.21 14.01
N LEU A 11 -27.22 -0.73 12.78
CA LEU A 11 -28.09 -1.38 11.81
C LEU A 11 -27.35 -2.64 11.33
N GLU A 12 -27.42 -3.72 12.11
CA GLU A 12 -27.03 -5.04 11.59
C GLU A 12 -27.70 -5.22 10.22
N LEU A 13 -26.89 -5.44 9.18
CA LEU A 13 -27.40 -5.83 7.87
C LEU A 13 -28.40 -6.97 8.07
N ASP A 14 -29.63 -6.77 7.58
CA ASP A 14 -30.60 -7.87 7.48
C ASP A 14 -29.89 -9.01 6.78
N LEU A 15 -29.82 -10.19 7.41
CA LEU A 15 -29.12 -11.36 6.90
C LEU A 15 -29.65 -11.82 5.51
N ASN A 16 -30.79 -11.28 5.08
CA ASN A 16 -31.36 -11.49 3.74
C ASN A 16 -30.88 -10.47 2.69
N GLN A 17 -30.25 -9.36 3.08
CA GLN A 17 -29.67 -8.38 2.16
C GLN A 17 -28.21 -8.71 1.88
N THR A 18 -27.87 -8.78 0.59
CA THR A 18 -26.49 -8.91 0.16
C THR A 18 -25.84 -7.52 0.14
N TYR A 19 -24.73 -7.36 0.86
CA TYR A 19 -23.96 -6.13 0.86
C TYR A 19 -23.52 -5.74 -0.57
N THR A 20 -23.59 -4.45 -0.89
CA THR A 20 -23.08 -3.90 -2.16
C THR A 20 -22.32 -2.60 -1.89
N MET A 21 -21.19 -2.37 -2.58
CA MET A 21 -20.42 -1.12 -2.45
C MET A 21 -21.04 0.07 -3.21
N GLY A 22 -22.19 -0.15 -3.84
CA GLY A 22 -22.92 0.84 -4.62
C GLY A 22 -23.59 0.23 -5.85
N PRO A 23 -24.27 1.06 -6.67
CA PRO A 23 -24.94 0.59 -7.87
C PRO A 23 -23.97 -0.07 -8.85
N VAL A 24 -24.41 -1.14 -9.52
CA VAL A 24 -23.64 -1.83 -10.55
C VAL A 24 -23.41 -0.91 -11.73
N ILE A 25 -22.15 -0.79 -12.16
CA ILE A 25 -21.74 -0.06 -13.36
C ILE A 25 -21.19 -1.10 -14.33
N SER A 26 -21.64 -1.09 -15.59
CA SER A 26 -21.27 -2.10 -16.59
C SER A 26 -20.61 -1.54 -17.84
N ASP A 27 -20.42 -0.22 -17.92
CA ASP A 27 -19.82 0.48 -19.04
C ASP A 27 -18.75 1.50 -18.63
N TRP A 28 -18.07 1.27 -17.49
CA TRP A 28 -17.08 2.19 -16.93
C TRP A 28 -15.94 2.50 -17.91
N ASP A 29 -15.42 1.51 -18.64
CA ASP A 29 -14.38 1.73 -19.64
C ASP A 29 -14.82 2.68 -20.76
N ARG A 30 -16.12 2.67 -21.11
CA ARG A 30 -16.69 3.57 -22.11
C ARG A 30 -16.83 4.98 -21.55
N GLN A 31 -17.36 5.11 -20.34
CA GLN A 31 -17.50 6.39 -19.64
C GLN A 31 -16.14 7.06 -19.45
N ARG A 32 -15.16 6.32 -18.91
CA ARG A 32 -13.80 6.81 -18.68
C ARG A 32 -13.11 7.23 -19.98
N ARG A 33 -13.26 6.44 -21.06
CA ARG A 33 -12.71 6.82 -22.38
C ARG A 33 -13.34 8.10 -22.91
N ALA A 34 -14.66 8.26 -22.81
CA ALA A 34 -15.33 9.48 -23.26
C ALA A 34 -14.84 10.70 -22.47
N TRP A 35 -14.75 10.57 -21.15
CA TRP A 35 -14.24 11.63 -20.28
C TRP A 35 -12.79 12.02 -20.61
N LEU A 36 -11.90 11.05 -20.87
CA LEU A 36 -10.50 11.31 -21.23
C LEU A 36 -10.36 12.01 -22.60
N LEU A 37 -11.28 11.75 -23.54
CA LEU A 37 -11.32 12.46 -24.82
C LEU A 37 -11.74 13.93 -24.67
N GLU A 38 -12.58 14.22 -23.69
CA GLU A 38 -13.02 15.59 -23.36
C GLU A 38 -12.00 16.35 -22.49
N ASN A 39 -11.09 15.64 -21.80
CA ASN A 39 -10.09 16.20 -20.87
C ASN A 39 -8.67 15.66 -21.15
N PRO A 40 -8.12 15.85 -22.37
CA PRO A 40 -6.86 15.23 -22.80
C PRO A 40 -5.63 15.64 -21.98
N GLU A 41 -5.64 16.85 -21.39
CA GLU A 41 -4.56 17.37 -20.54
C GLU A 41 -4.43 16.64 -19.19
N LEU A 42 -5.48 15.94 -18.77
CA LEU A 42 -5.49 15.18 -17.52
C LEU A 42 -5.04 13.72 -17.70
N ALA A 43 -5.01 13.20 -18.94
CA ALA A 43 -4.73 11.80 -19.21
C ALA A 43 -3.31 11.34 -18.77
N LEU A 44 -2.33 12.25 -18.83
CA LEU A 44 -0.93 11.99 -18.48
C LEU A 44 -0.46 12.99 -17.42
N ASN A 45 0.59 12.61 -16.69
CA ASN A 45 1.29 13.54 -15.80
C ASN A 45 2.22 14.47 -16.59
N SER A 46 2.88 15.41 -15.90
CA SER A 46 3.84 16.37 -16.45
C SER A 46 5.04 15.73 -17.18
N HIS A 47 5.20 14.42 -17.08
CA HIS A 47 6.28 13.63 -17.67
C HIS A 47 5.79 12.70 -18.79
N GLY A 48 4.54 12.86 -19.25
CA GLY A 48 3.97 12.03 -20.32
C GLY A 48 3.69 10.59 -19.91
N LYS A 49 3.63 10.30 -18.60
CA LYS A 49 3.34 8.96 -18.08
C LYS A 49 1.93 8.87 -17.53
N PHE A 50 1.40 7.65 -17.47
CA PHE A 50 0.16 7.37 -16.77
C PHE A 50 0.21 7.86 -15.32
N ARG A 51 -0.89 8.46 -14.86
CA ARG A 51 -1.02 8.96 -13.49
C ARG A 51 -1.25 7.82 -12.50
N ILE A 52 -0.64 7.95 -11.33
CA ILE A 52 -0.79 7.05 -10.19
C ILE A 52 -1.31 7.87 -9.01
N LEU A 53 -2.35 7.38 -8.36
CA LEU A 53 -2.80 7.87 -7.05
C LEU A 53 -2.37 6.86 -5.98
N LEU A 54 -1.38 7.21 -5.16
CA LEU A 54 -1.08 6.46 -3.95
C LEU A 54 -2.15 6.74 -2.90
N VAL A 55 -2.78 5.69 -2.39
CA VAL A 55 -3.82 5.75 -1.37
C VAL A 55 -3.32 5.07 -0.11
N THR A 56 -3.43 5.76 1.01
CA THR A 56 -3.16 5.20 2.33
C THR A 56 -4.18 5.77 3.31
N GLY A 57 -4.18 5.28 4.54
CA GLY A 57 -5.07 5.81 5.56
C GLY A 57 -4.84 5.17 6.92
N SER A 58 -5.47 5.76 7.91
CA SER A 58 -5.48 5.28 9.29
C SER A 58 -6.87 5.53 9.91
N PRO A 59 -7.17 4.94 11.08
CA PRO A 59 -8.37 5.28 11.82
C PRO A 59 -8.48 6.80 12.09
N PRO A 60 -9.71 7.38 12.18
CA PRO A 60 -9.94 8.78 12.52
C PRO A 60 -9.62 9.12 13.98
N LYS A 61 -9.81 8.14 14.88
CA LYS A 61 -9.58 8.30 16.31
C LYS A 61 -8.05 8.22 16.58
N PRO A 62 -7.54 8.91 17.62
CA PRO A 62 -6.17 8.73 18.08
C PRO A 62 -5.85 7.25 18.34
N CYS A 63 -4.58 6.88 18.16
CA CYS A 63 -4.15 5.51 18.40
C CYS A 63 -4.27 5.13 19.88
N ASP A 64 -4.61 3.86 20.15
CA ASP A 64 -4.63 3.30 21.52
C ASP A 64 -3.26 3.44 22.19
N ASN A 65 -2.20 3.21 21.41
CA ASN A 65 -0.83 3.49 21.79
C ASN A 65 -0.44 4.90 21.35
N PRO A 66 -0.13 5.84 22.27
CA PRO A 66 0.22 7.22 21.92
C PRO A 66 1.45 7.34 20.98
N ALA A 67 2.35 6.36 21.00
CA ALA A 67 3.47 6.33 20.06
C ALA A 67 3.01 6.03 18.62
N GLY A 68 1.86 5.36 18.45
CA GLY A 68 1.30 4.95 17.17
C GLY A 68 1.11 6.12 16.21
N ASP A 69 0.50 7.21 16.68
CA ASP A 69 0.31 8.44 15.88
C ASP A 69 1.63 9.03 15.38
N HIS A 70 2.70 8.95 16.18
CA HIS A 70 4.02 9.39 15.76
C HIS A 70 4.56 8.54 14.60
N TYR A 71 4.36 7.22 14.64
CA TYR A 71 4.80 6.35 13.55
C TYR A 71 3.91 6.43 12.31
N LEU A 72 2.61 6.73 12.46
CA LEU A 72 1.75 7.10 11.34
C LEU A 72 2.26 8.38 10.66
N LEU A 73 2.63 9.40 11.43
CA LEU A 73 3.22 10.64 10.91
C LEU A 73 4.54 10.39 10.16
N LYS A 74 5.43 9.56 10.72
CA LYS A 74 6.68 9.19 10.06
C LYS A 74 6.44 8.41 8.77
N SER A 75 5.46 7.51 8.77
CA SER A 75 5.07 6.75 7.58
C SER A 75 4.54 7.64 6.47
N ILE A 76 3.66 8.60 6.78
CA ILE A 76 3.17 9.52 5.74
C ILE A 76 4.26 10.47 5.24
N LYS A 77 5.17 10.96 6.10
CA LYS A 77 6.34 11.72 5.61
C LYS A 77 7.17 10.88 4.62
N ASN A 78 7.44 9.62 4.95
CA ASN A 78 8.18 8.71 4.07
C ASN A 78 7.49 8.56 2.70
N LYS A 79 6.17 8.37 2.68
CA LYS A 79 5.36 8.29 1.45
C LYS A 79 5.36 9.62 0.67
N ILE A 80 5.24 10.76 1.36
CA ILE A 80 5.34 12.11 0.76
C ILE A 80 6.68 12.28 0.05
N ASP A 81 7.77 11.87 0.68
CA ASP A 81 9.11 11.99 0.10
C ASP A 81 9.27 11.15 -1.17
N TYR A 82 8.85 9.88 -1.14
CA TYR A 82 8.86 9.01 -2.31
C TYR A 82 7.99 9.58 -3.43
N CYS A 83 6.73 9.89 -3.14
CA CYS A 83 5.78 10.33 -4.17
C CYS A 83 6.18 11.67 -4.80
N ARG A 84 6.76 12.59 -4.03
CA ARG A 84 7.32 13.85 -4.54
C ARG A 84 8.45 13.61 -5.54
N ILE A 85 9.35 12.67 -5.25
CA ILE A 85 10.46 12.30 -6.14
C ILE A 85 9.96 11.65 -7.42
N HIS A 86 8.86 10.88 -7.35
CA HIS A 86 8.39 10.06 -8.47
C HIS A 86 7.19 10.63 -9.23
N GLY A 87 6.69 11.81 -8.84
CA GLY A 87 5.54 12.46 -9.48
C GLY A 87 4.24 11.67 -9.33
N ILE A 88 3.99 11.18 -8.10
CA ILE A 88 2.81 10.39 -7.73
C ILE A 88 1.94 11.23 -6.79
N ASP A 89 0.63 11.23 -7.02
CA ASP A 89 -0.32 11.94 -6.16
C ASP A 89 -0.63 11.10 -4.91
N ILE A 90 -0.95 11.74 -3.79
CA ILE A 90 -1.31 11.05 -2.54
C ILE A 90 -2.74 11.41 -2.11
N PHE A 91 -3.51 10.38 -1.75
CA PHE A 91 -4.73 10.52 -0.96
C PHE A 91 -4.56 9.83 0.39
N TYR A 92 -4.73 10.59 1.49
CA TYR A 92 -4.70 10.05 2.85
C TYR A 92 -6.12 10.02 3.44
N ASN A 93 -6.67 8.84 3.65
CA ASN A 93 -8.00 8.69 4.22
C ASN A 93 -7.97 8.62 5.75
N LEU A 94 -8.85 9.40 6.37
CA LEU A 94 -9.16 9.35 7.80
C LEU A 94 -10.65 9.07 8.05
N ALA A 95 -11.46 8.84 7.03
CA ALA A 95 -12.91 8.65 7.16
C ALA A 95 -13.32 7.18 7.03
N HIS A 96 -14.29 6.75 7.82
CA HIS A 96 -15.02 5.52 7.56
C HIS A 96 -16.14 5.83 6.56
N LEU A 97 -15.98 5.37 5.32
CA LEU A 97 -16.96 5.60 4.26
C LEU A 97 -18.16 4.65 4.33
N ASP A 98 -17.97 3.52 5.00
CA ASP A 98 -18.96 2.44 5.10
C ASP A 98 -18.80 1.78 6.49
N ALA A 99 -19.89 1.69 7.24
CA ALA A 99 -19.90 1.15 8.59
C ALA A 99 -19.68 -0.38 8.62
N GLU A 100 -20.05 -1.08 7.54
CA GLU A 100 -19.94 -2.52 7.42
C GLU A 100 -18.51 -2.95 7.10
N MET A 101 -17.80 -2.12 6.31
CA MET A 101 -16.43 -2.37 5.87
C MET A 101 -15.38 -1.72 6.79
N ALA A 102 -15.43 -2.06 8.08
CA ALA A 102 -14.46 -1.58 9.07
C ALA A 102 -13.07 -2.27 8.97
N GLY A 103 -12.04 -1.64 9.56
CA GLY A 103 -10.69 -2.20 9.64
C GLY A 103 -10.00 -2.32 8.28
N TYR A 104 -9.34 -3.45 8.03
CA TYR A 104 -8.61 -3.70 6.78
C TYR A 104 -9.52 -3.70 5.54
N TRP A 105 -10.82 -3.95 5.71
CA TRP A 105 -11.81 -3.94 4.63
C TRP A 105 -12.17 -2.53 4.12
N SER A 106 -11.88 -1.49 4.89
CA SER A 106 -12.21 -0.09 4.55
C SER A 106 -11.56 0.42 3.25
N LYS A 107 -10.49 -0.25 2.81
CA LYS A 107 -9.80 0.07 1.56
C LYS A 107 -10.68 -0.19 0.33
N LEU A 108 -11.58 -1.19 0.36
CA LEU A 108 -12.39 -1.57 -0.82
C LEU A 108 -13.36 -0.43 -1.23
N PRO A 109 -14.26 0.06 -0.36
CA PRO A 109 -15.14 1.18 -0.70
C PRO A 109 -14.38 2.44 -1.12
N LEU A 110 -13.25 2.72 -0.46
CA LEU A 110 -12.41 3.88 -0.77
C LEU A 110 -11.77 3.78 -2.16
N ILE A 111 -11.17 2.64 -2.50
CA ILE A 111 -10.58 2.41 -3.83
C ILE A 111 -11.67 2.56 -4.90
N ARG A 112 -12.85 1.95 -4.71
CA ARG A 112 -13.98 2.09 -5.64
C ARG A 112 -14.36 3.56 -5.82
N LYS A 113 -14.50 4.30 -4.71
CA LYS A 113 -14.87 5.72 -4.76
C LYS A 113 -13.84 6.55 -5.53
N LEU A 114 -12.55 6.36 -5.24
CA LEU A 114 -11.47 7.09 -5.90
C LEU A 114 -11.35 6.75 -7.38
N MET A 115 -11.57 5.49 -7.79
CA MET A 115 -11.62 5.12 -9.21
C MET A 115 -12.69 5.92 -9.97
N LEU A 116 -13.89 6.01 -9.39
CA LEU A 116 -15.03 6.68 -10.02
C LEU A 116 -14.93 8.21 -10.01
N THR A 117 -14.27 8.79 -9.00
CA THR A 117 -14.09 10.26 -8.91
C THR A 117 -12.85 10.76 -9.63
N HIS A 118 -11.88 9.89 -9.91
CA HIS A 118 -10.64 10.21 -10.60
C HIS A 118 -10.45 9.40 -11.89
N PRO A 119 -11.27 9.63 -12.93
CA PRO A 119 -11.14 8.95 -14.21
C PRO A 119 -9.79 9.21 -14.90
N GLU A 120 -9.07 10.28 -14.54
CA GLU A 120 -7.72 10.58 -15.01
C GLU A 120 -6.64 9.62 -14.48
N MET A 121 -6.90 8.97 -13.34
CA MET A 121 -5.94 8.05 -12.72
C MET A 121 -5.98 6.72 -13.45
N GLU A 122 -4.83 6.27 -13.95
CA GLU A 122 -4.71 4.95 -14.58
C GLU A 122 -4.55 3.87 -13.52
N TRP A 123 -3.81 4.17 -12.45
CA TRP A 123 -3.54 3.26 -11.35
C TRP A 123 -3.90 3.89 -10.02
N ILE A 124 -4.63 3.13 -9.19
CA ILE A 124 -4.71 3.36 -7.76
C ILE A 124 -3.70 2.43 -7.10
N TRP A 125 -2.80 2.99 -6.30
CA TRP A 125 -1.79 2.24 -5.56
C TRP A 125 -2.08 2.31 -4.06
N TRP A 126 -2.71 1.28 -3.52
CA TRP A 126 -2.93 1.19 -2.09
C TRP A 126 -1.63 0.79 -1.38
N VAL A 127 -1.27 1.52 -0.31
CA VAL A 127 -0.12 1.21 0.56
C VAL A 127 -0.54 1.38 2.01
N ASP A 128 -0.44 0.31 2.81
CA ASP A 128 -0.78 0.30 4.23
C ASP A 128 0.04 1.34 5.02
N SER A 129 -0.54 1.82 6.12
CA SER A 129 0.11 2.81 6.98
C SER A 129 1.40 2.32 7.63
N ASP A 130 1.58 1.01 7.79
CA ASP A 130 2.77 0.36 8.35
C ASP A 130 3.71 -0.21 7.26
N ALA A 131 3.46 0.09 5.99
CA ALA A 131 4.39 -0.12 4.89
C ALA A 131 5.20 1.16 4.59
N MET A 132 6.53 1.06 4.60
CA MET A 132 7.44 2.19 4.34
C MET A 132 8.30 1.94 3.11
N PHE A 133 8.53 2.98 2.32
CA PHE A 133 9.50 2.97 1.23
C PHE A 133 10.92 3.00 1.79
N THR A 134 11.69 1.97 1.46
CA THR A 134 13.09 1.84 1.85
C THR A 134 14.04 1.93 0.66
N ASP A 135 13.53 1.95 -0.58
CA ASP A 135 14.26 2.34 -1.78
C ASP A 135 13.62 3.59 -2.41
N MET A 136 14.25 4.75 -2.23
CA MET A 136 13.77 6.03 -2.76
C MET A 136 14.11 6.23 -4.24
N VAL A 137 15.00 5.40 -4.80
CA VAL A 137 15.45 5.48 -6.20
C VAL A 137 14.62 4.57 -7.10
N PHE A 138 14.24 3.39 -6.59
CA PHE A 138 13.50 2.39 -7.35
C PHE A 138 12.20 2.96 -7.94
N LYS A 139 11.94 2.61 -9.20
CA LYS A 139 10.75 3.01 -9.95
C LYS A 139 9.95 1.77 -10.29
N LEU A 140 8.64 1.85 -10.09
CA LEU A 140 7.73 0.79 -10.52
C LEU A 140 7.88 0.52 -12.02
N PRO A 141 8.11 -0.73 -12.45
CA PRO A 141 8.30 -1.07 -13.86
C PRO A 141 6.95 -1.21 -14.57
N LEU A 142 6.16 -0.13 -14.67
CA LEU A 142 4.76 -0.18 -15.16
C LEU A 142 4.58 -0.83 -16.54
N GLU A 143 5.58 -0.74 -17.42
CA GLU A 143 5.56 -1.39 -18.74
C GLU A 143 5.46 -2.93 -18.63
N LYS A 144 6.02 -3.52 -17.57
CA LYS A 144 5.88 -4.95 -17.23
C LYS A 144 4.41 -5.33 -17.00
N TYR A 145 3.57 -4.38 -16.60
CA TYR A 145 2.19 -4.60 -16.18
C TYR A 145 1.14 -4.18 -17.21
N LYS A 146 1.54 -3.79 -18.43
CA LYS A 146 0.62 -3.23 -19.43
C LYS A 146 -0.60 -4.10 -19.75
N ASP A 147 -0.44 -5.43 -19.70
CA ASP A 147 -1.51 -6.39 -20.02
C ASP A 147 -2.31 -6.85 -18.78
N HIS A 148 -1.96 -6.33 -17.60
CA HIS A 148 -2.54 -6.68 -16.30
C HIS A 148 -3.30 -5.50 -15.69
N ASN A 149 -4.22 -5.82 -14.79
CA ASN A 149 -5.06 -4.84 -14.09
C ASN A 149 -4.82 -4.82 -12.57
N PHE A 150 -4.25 -5.89 -12.01
CA PHE A 150 -4.07 -6.00 -10.56
C PHE A 150 -2.72 -6.61 -10.21
N ILE A 151 -1.88 -5.84 -9.51
CA ILE A 151 -0.50 -6.21 -9.20
C ILE A 151 -0.34 -6.28 -7.69
N LEU A 152 0.14 -7.43 -7.22
CA LEU A 152 0.36 -7.72 -5.81
C LEU A 152 1.73 -8.38 -5.68
N HIS A 153 2.37 -8.21 -4.54
CA HIS A 153 3.51 -9.06 -4.23
C HIS A 153 3.01 -10.48 -3.90
N GLY A 154 3.61 -11.51 -4.49
CA GLY A 154 3.25 -12.89 -4.21
C GLY A 154 3.88 -13.91 -5.17
N TRP A 155 3.52 -15.18 -4.96
CA TRP A 155 4.02 -16.29 -5.78
C TRP A 155 2.88 -17.20 -6.23
N GLU A 156 2.83 -17.50 -7.53
CA GLU A 156 1.78 -18.38 -8.09
C GLU A 156 1.69 -19.73 -7.37
N LYS A 157 2.83 -20.36 -7.06
CA LYS A 157 2.86 -21.65 -6.36
C LYS A 157 2.29 -21.54 -4.94
N GLU A 158 2.55 -20.44 -4.25
CA GLU A 158 2.04 -20.23 -2.89
C GLU A 158 0.52 -19.98 -2.91
N VAL A 159 0.01 -19.24 -3.90
CA VAL A 159 -1.42 -18.94 -4.04
C VAL A 159 -2.22 -20.12 -4.61
N TYR A 160 -1.82 -20.66 -5.77
CA TYR A 160 -2.66 -21.59 -6.54
C TYR A 160 -2.37 -23.07 -6.25
N GLU A 161 -1.15 -23.44 -5.87
CA GLU A 161 -0.78 -24.84 -5.60
C GLU A 161 -0.87 -25.14 -4.10
N LYS A 162 -0.19 -24.34 -3.27
CA LYS A 162 -0.12 -24.54 -1.81
C LYS A 162 -1.27 -23.90 -1.06
N GLN A 163 -1.96 -22.93 -1.67
CA GLN A 163 -3.11 -22.24 -1.11
C GLN A 163 -2.84 -21.64 0.28
N THR A 164 -1.63 -21.08 0.48
CA THR A 164 -1.25 -20.44 1.74
C THR A 164 -1.85 -19.05 1.85
N TRP A 165 -2.35 -18.69 3.03
CA TRP A 165 -2.94 -17.38 3.31
C TRP A 165 -1.95 -16.20 3.25
N VAL A 166 -0.65 -16.49 3.18
CA VAL A 166 0.43 -15.50 2.99
C VAL A 166 1.11 -15.62 1.61
N GLY A 167 0.46 -16.29 0.65
CA GLY A 167 1.00 -16.46 -0.71
C GLY A 167 1.06 -15.17 -1.54
N LEU A 168 0.30 -14.16 -1.13
CA LEU A 168 0.35 -12.78 -1.64
C LEU A 168 0.13 -11.79 -0.49
N ASN A 169 0.35 -10.50 -0.73
CA ASN A 169 0.05 -9.43 0.24
C ASN A 169 -0.82 -8.32 -0.35
N THR A 170 -1.84 -7.88 0.40
CA THR A 170 -2.78 -6.82 0.00
C THR A 170 -2.49 -5.48 0.67
N GLY A 171 -1.33 -5.33 1.33
CA GLY A 171 -0.91 -4.09 1.96
C GLY A 171 -0.08 -3.17 1.08
N SER A 172 0.30 -3.62 -0.11
CA SER A 172 0.86 -2.79 -1.17
C SER A 172 0.45 -3.38 -2.51
N LEU A 173 -0.49 -2.73 -3.20
CA LEU A 173 -1.10 -3.25 -4.42
C LEU A 173 -1.40 -2.16 -5.43
N LEU A 174 -1.26 -2.47 -6.72
CA LEU A 174 -1.69 -1.59 -7.80
C LEU A 174 -2.94 -2.16 -8.45
N ILE A 175 -3.95 -1.33 -8.63
CA ILE A 175 -5.19 -1.70 -9.30
C ILE A 175 -5.53 -0.66 -10.38
N ARG A 176 -5.75 -1.12 -11.61
CA ARG A 176 -6.01 -0.27 -12.76
C ARG A 176 -7.42 0.28 -12.70
N ASN A 177 -7.63 1.53 -13.10
CA ASN A 177 -8.94 2.13 -13.20
C ASN A 177 -9.68 1.67 -14.48
N CYS A 178 -10.38 0.54 -14.38
CA CYS A 178 -11.12 -0.08 -15.47
C CYS A 178 -12.32 -0.89 -14.95
N GLN A 179 -13.23 -1.26 -15.86
CA GLN A 179 -14.43 -2.04 -15.55
C GLN A 179 -14.10 -3.34 -14.81
N TRP A 180 -13.07 -4.05 -15.28
CA TRP A 180 -12.62 -5.31 -14.68
C TRP A 180 -12.29 -5.15 -13.18
N SER A 181 -11.71 -4.00 -12.79
CA SER A 181 -11.36 -3.73 -11.39
C SER A 181 -12.58 -3.43 -10.54
N LEU A 182 -13.61 -2.76 -11.08
CA LEU A 182 -14.89 -2.58 -10.39
C LEU A 182 -15.55 -3.94 -10.12
N ASP A 183 -15.55 -4.82 -11.13
CA ASP A 183 -16.11 -6.17 -11.00
C ASP A 183 -15.32 -7.02 -9.98
N LEU A 184 -13.99 -6.87 -9.94
CA LEU A 184 -13.15 -7.55 -8.95
C LEU A 184 -13.48 -7.09 -7.53
N LEU A 185 -13.61 -5.78 -7.32
CA LEU A 185 -13.96 -5.22 -6.01
C LEU A 185 -15.29 -5.80 -5.54
N ASP A 186 -16.32 -5.84 -6.40
CA ASP A 186 -17.63 -6.41 -6.06
C ASP A 186 -17.53 -7.91 -5.71
N ALA A 187 -16.66 -8.67 -6.37
CA ALA A 187 -16.42 -10.09 -6.06
C ALA A 187 -15.59 -10.31 -4.79
N TRP A 188 -14.80 -9.32 -4.37
CA TRP A 188 -13.92 -9.41 -3.20
C TRP A 188 -14.62 -8.99 -1.90
N ALA A 189 -15.53 -8.02 -1.97
CA ALA A 189 -16.27 -7.48 -0.84
C ALA A 189 -17.15 -8.45 -0.02
N PRO A 190 -17.72 -9.57 -0.53
CA PRO A 190 -18.77 -10.31 0.18
C PRO A 190 -18.39 -10.90 1.55
N MET A 191 -17.10 -11.14 1.80
CA MET A 191 -16.60 -11.63 3.11
C MET A 191 -16.27 -10.49 4.09
N GLY A 192 -16.46 -9.24 3.68
CA GLY A 192 -16.05 -8.05 4.40
C GLY A 192 -17.03 -7.48 5.44
N PRO A 193 -18.36 -7.54 5.32
CA PRO A 193 -19.28 -6.93 6.29
C PRO A 193 -19.08 -7.45 7.71
N LYS A 194 -18.91 -6.54 8.69
CA LYS A 194 -18.63 -6.86 10.10
C LYS A 194 -19.72 -7.75 10.74
N GLY A 195 -19.39 -8.36 11.88
CA GLY A 195 -20.28 -9.26 12.60
C GLY A 195 -20.34 -10.65 11.95
N ARG A 196 -21.52 -11.27 11.98
CA ARG A 196 -21.70 -12.70 11.65
C ARG A 196 -21.16 -13.08 10.26
N ILE A 197 -21.31 -12.21 9.26
CA ILE A 197 -20.83 -12.50 7.89
C ILE A 197 -19.32 -12.71 7.87
N ARG A 198 -18.55 -11.75 8.42
CA ARG A 198 -17.09 -11.82 8.47
C ARG A 198 -16.59 -12.94 9.40
N GLU A 199 -17.29 -13.20 10.50
CA GLU A 199 -16.95 -14.31 11.41
C GLU A 199 -17.11 -15.68 10.75
N GLU A 200 -18.25 -15.95 10.11
CA GLU A 200 -18.49 -17.22 9.40
C GLU A 200 -17.57 -17.37 8.19
N ALA A 201 -17.34 -16.31 7.43
CA ALA A 201 -16.36 -16.30 6.34
C ALA A 201 -14.94 -16.61 6.86
N GLY A 202 -14.58 -16.11 8.04
CA GLY A 202 -13.29 -16.41 8.68
C GLY A 202 -13.09 -17.90 8.94
N LYS A 203 -14.14 -18.63 9.34
CA LYS A 203 -14.10 -20.09 9.49
C LYS A 203 -13.86 -20.78 8.15
N VAL A 204 -14.61 -20.40 7.11
CA VAL A 204 -14.44 -20.92 5.74
C VAL A 204 -13.01 -20.71 5.24
N LEU A 205 -12.44 -19.52 5.44
CA LEU A 205 -11.08 -19.19 5.02
C LEU A 205 -10.03 -19.98 5.81
N THR A 206 -10.26 -20.22 7.10
CA THR A 206 -9.36 -21.02 7.95
C THR A 206 -9.34 -22.48 7.52
N ASP A 207 -10.49 -23.03 7.14
CA ASP A 207 -10.60 -24.40 6.64
C ASP A 207 -10.01 -24.56 5.23
N ALA A 208 -10.10 -23.51 4.40
CA ALA A 208 -9.66 -23.56 3.01
C ALA A 208 -8.18 -23.21 2.79
N LEU A 209 -7.58 -22.35 3.62
CA LEU A 209 -6.24 -21.81 3.37
C LEU A 209 -5.18 -22.38 4.31
N ALA A 210 -4.09 -22.87 3.73
CA ALA A 210 -3.01 -23.47 4.47
C ALA A 210 -2.33 -22.45 5.41
N GLY A 211 -2.18 -22.84 6.68
CA GLY A 211 -1.46 -22.07 7.69
C GLY A 211 -2.20 -20.83 8.23
N ARG A 212 -3.45 -20.59 7.83
CA ARG A 212 -4.26 -19.48 8.36
C ARG A 212 -4.68 -19.77 9.81
N PRO A 213 -4.41 -18.87 10.79
CA PRO A 213 -4.94 -19.01 12.13
C PRO A 213 -6.46 -18.72 12.17
N ALA A 214 -7.12 -19.12 13.27
CA ALA A 214 -8.55 -18.89 13.45
C ALA A 214 -8.83 -17.45 13.92
N PHE A 215 -9.38 -16.64 13.02
CA PHE A 215 -9.90 -15.29 13.28
C PHE A 215 -10.87 -14.89 12.15
N GLU A 216 -11.56 -13.76 12.31
CA GLU A 216 -12.46 -13.16 11.32
C GLU A 216 -11.85 -13.08 9.91
N ALA A 217 -12.68 -13.07 8.87
CA ALA A 217 -12.20 -12.87 7.51
C ALA A 217 -11.43 -11.55 7.34
N ASP A 218 -10.30 -11.63 6.66
CA ASP A 218 -9.47 -10.50 6.24
C ASP A 218 -9.42 -10.39 4.72
N ASP A 219 -9.14 -9.19 4.22
CA ASP A 219 -9.13 -8.88 2.78
C ASP A 219 -8.09 -9.74 2.03
N GLN A 220 -6.92 -10.00 2.63
CA GLN A 220 -5.87 -10.81 2.00
C GLN A 220 -6.32 -12.25 1.76
N SER A 221 -6.83 -12.92 2.80
CA SER A 221 -7.31 -14.30 2.75
C SER A 221 -8.51 -14.42 1.79
N ALA A 222 -9.46 -13.49 1.86
CA ALA A 222 -10.60 -13.47 0.96
C ALA A 222 -10.19 -13.33 -0.52
N LEU A 223 -9.17 -12.52 -0.81
CA LEU A 223 -8.64 -12.39 -2.16
C LEU A 223 -7.98 -13.70 -2.63
N ILE A 224 -7.14 -14.31 -1.80
CA ILE A 224 -6.49 -15.59 -2.13
C ILE A 224 -7.56 -16.64 -2.44
N TYR A 225 -8.57 -16.76 -1.58
CA TYR A 225 -9.69 -17.67 -1.79
C TYR A 225 -10.43 -17.39 -3.10
N LEU A 226 -10.74 -16.12 -3.40
CA LEU A 226 -11.37 -15.71 -4.67
C LEU A 226 -10.52 -16.12 -5.89
N LEU A 227 -9.21 -15.87 -5.84
CA LEU A 227 -8.29 -16.18 -6.94
C LEU A 227 -8.13 -17.69 -7.16
N ILE A 228 -8.14 -18.49 -6.09
CA ILE A 228 -8.13 -19.96 -6.18
C ILE A 228 -9.43 -20.45 -6.82
N MET A 229 -10.58 -20.00 -6.30
CA MET A 229 -11.90 -20.51 -6.70
C MET A 229 -12.35 -20.03 -8.09
N GLN A 230 -11.84 -18.88 -8.55
CA GLN A 230 -12.24 -18.25 -9.81
C GLN A 230 -11.03 -17.87 -10.66
N ARG A 231 -9.99 -18.71 -10.68
CA ARG A 231 -8.73 -18.46 -11.44
C ARG A 231 -8.99 -18.17 -12.92
N ASP A 232 -9.88 -18.91 -13.56
CA ASP A 232 -10.19 -18.73 -14.98
C ASP A 232 -10.79 -17.34 -15.28
N LYS A 233 -11.51 -16.76 -14.30
CA LYS A 233 -12.13 -15.45 -14.44
C LYS A 233 -11.15 -14.30 -14.18
N TRP A 234 -10.32 -14.42 -13.15
CA TRP A 234 -9.49 -13.29 -12.67
C TRP A 234 -8.01 -13.42 -13.00
N GLY A 235 -7.46 -14.64 -12.99
CA GLY A 235 -6.02 -14.90 -12.95
C GLY A 235 -5.24 -14.30 -14.11
N SER A 236 -5.82 -14.24 -15.32
CA SER A 236 -5.16 -13.68 -16.51
C SER A 236 -4.88 -12.17 -16.43
N LYS A 237 -5.51 -11.45 -15.50
CA LYS A 237 -5.31 -10.01 -15.28
C LYS A 237 -4.63 -9.67 -13.96
N VAL A 238 -4.32 -10.69 -13.16
CA VAL A 238 -3.56 -10.55 -11.90
C VAL A 238 -2.09 -10.87 -12.16
N PHE A 239 -1.19 -10.01 -11.69
CA PHE A 239 0.23 -10.25 -11.72
C PHE A 239 0.76 -10.41 -10.29
N LEU A 240 1.31 -11.59 -9.98
CA LEU A 240 1.97 -11.85 -8.70
C LEU A 240 3.47 -11.53 -8.83
N GLU A 241 3.84 -10.34 -8.37
CA GLU A 241 5.20 -9.80 -8.42
C GLU A 241 6.08 -10.41 -7.33
N ASN A 242 7.28 -10.85 -7.72
CA ASN A 242 8.28 -11.39 -6.81
C ASN A 242 9.72 -11.09 -7.25
N SER A 243 9.91 -10.25 -8.26
CA SER A 243 11.24 -9.80 -8.71
C SER A 243 11.80 -8.63 -7.90
N TYR A 244 10.95 -7.98 -7.10
CA TYR A 244 11.32 -6.94 -6.14
C TYR A 244 10.27 -6.91 -5.01
N TYR A 245 10.59 -6.25 -3.89
CA TYR A 245 9.69 -6.16 -2.75
C TYR A 245 8.64 -5.05 -2.92
N LEU A 246 7.64 -5.29 -3.77
CA LEU A 246 6.39 -4.48 -3.75
C LEU A 246 5.74 -4.53 -2.35
N HIS A 247 5.91 -5.65 -1.66
CA HIS A 247 5.79 -5.81 -0.22
C HIS A 247 7.00 -6.63 0.27
N GLY A 248 7.67 -6.16 1.32
CA GLY A 248 8.78 -6.87 1.95
C GLY A 248 8.50 -7.14 3.42
N TYR A 249 8.50 -8.41 3.82
CA TYR A 249 8.26 -8.82 5.20
C TYR A 249 9.42 -8.36 6.12
N TRP A 250 9.12 -7.41 7.00
CA TRP A 250 10.12 -6.67 7.77
C TRP A 250 11.11 -7.56 8.55
N VAL A 251 10.65 -8.67 9.14
CA VAL A 251 11.49 -9.56 9.95
C VAL A 251 12.66 -10.13 9.14
N ALA A 252 12.49 -10.36 7.83
CA ALA A 252 13.53 -10.89 6.95
C ALA A 252 14.49 -9.80 6.40
N ILE A 253 14.15 -8.53 6.63
CA ILE A 253 14.78 -7.35 6.00
C ILE A 253 15.56 -6.51 7.01
N VAL A 254 14.95 -6.10 8.12
CA VAL A 254 15.43 -4.97 8.94
C VAL A 254 16.77 -5.19 9.64
N GLU A 255 17.16 -6.45 9.83
CA GLU A 255 18.46 -6.83 10.41
C GLU A 255 19.60 -6.76 9.38
N LYS A 256 19.29 -6.67 8.09
CA LYS A 256 20.28 -6.62 7.01
C LYS A 256 20.64 -5.20 6.58
N PHE A 257 19.91 -4.17 7.03
CA PHE A 257 20.10 -2.80 6.54
C PHE A 257 21.54 -2.30 6.57
N GLU A 258 22.31 -2.58 7.63
CA GLU A 258 23.73 -2.23 7.69
C GLU A 258 24.57 -2.94 6.62
N GLU A 259 24.30 -4.23 6.35
CA GLU A 259 24.93 -5.00 5.27
C GLU A 259 24.54 -4.41 3.91
N ASN A 260 23.25 -4.11 3.71
CA ASN A 260 22.75 -3.48 2.49
C ASN A 260 23.47 -2.15 2.19
N MET A 261 23.64 -1.29 3.21
CA MET A 261 24.36 -0.01 3.08
C MET A 261 25.85 -0.17 2.80
N GLN A 262 26.46 -1.30 3.18
CA GLN A 262 27.88 -1.55 2.96
C GLN A 262 28.16 -2.17 1.59
N MET A 263 27.28 -3.06 1.12
CA MET A 263 27.51 -3.86 -0.08
C MET A 263 26.82 -3.33 -1.33
N TYR A 264 25.74 -2.57 -1.17
CA TYR A 264 24.86 -2.17 -2.26
C TYR A 264 24.53 -0.67 -2.22
N HIS A 265 23.67 -0.25 -3.13
CA HIS A 265 23.13 1.11 -3.24
C HIS A 265 21.63 1.03 -3.58
N PRO A 266 20.83 2.08 -3.33
CA PRO A 266 19.42 2.10 -3.72
C PRO A 266 19.23 2.05 -5.23
N GLY A 267 18.07 1.56 -5.67
CA GLY A 267 17.64 1.40 -7.06
C GLY A 267 17.35 -0.04 -7.46
N TYR A 268 17.64 -1.03 -6.60
CA TYR A 268 17.40 -2.45 -6.90
C TYR A 268 15.96 -2.88 -6.58
N GLY A 269 15.40 -2.40 -5.46
CA GLY A 269 14.06 -2.77 -4.99
C GLY A 269 13.90 -4.18 -4.40
N ASP A 270 14.92 -5.04 -4.44
CA ASP A 270 14.91 -6.45 -4.01
C ASP A 270 15.73 -6.70 -2.72
N GLU A 271 16.23 -7.92 -2.47
CA GLU A 271 17.01 -8.22 -1.27
C GLU A 271 18.28 -7.38 -1.09
N ARG A 272 18.82 -6.81 -2.18
CA ARG A 272 20.00 -5.94 -2.16
C ARG A 272 19.67 -4.55 -1.65
N TRP A 273 18.46 -4.07 -1.90
CA TRP A 273 17.94 -2.82 -1.36
C TRP A 273 16.41 -2.84 -1.44
N PRO A 274 15.69 -3.19 -0.36
CA PRO A 274 14.27 -3.51 -0.43
C PRO A 274 13.43 -2.30 -0.76
N PHE A 275 12.52 -2.43 -1.72
CA PHE A 275 11.65 -1.33 -2.12
C PHE A 275 10.69 -0.92 -1.00
N VAL A 276 9.88 -1.87 -0.52
CA VAL A 276 8.95 -1.67 0.59
C VAL A 276 9.35 -2.55 1.77
N THR A 277 9.47 -1.96 2.95
CA THR A 277 9.53 -2.69 4.23
C THR A 277 8.19 -2.56 4.93
N HIS A 278 7.46 -3.68 5.07
CA HIS A 278 6.09 -3.73 5.58
C HIS A 278 6.05 -4.43 6.96
N PHE A 279 5.62 -3.68 7.98
CA PHE A 279 5.58 -4.08 9.39
C PHE A 279 4.33 -4.87 9.78
N VAL A 280 3.95 -5.83 8.93
CA VAL A 280 2.82 -6.74 9.17
C VAL A 280 2.91 -7.35 10.58
N GLY A 281 1.80 -7.32 11.30
CA GLY A 281 1.68 -7.84 12.67
C GLY A 281 2.16 -6.90 13.77
N CYS A 282 2.80 -5.76 13.46
CA CYS A 282 3.23 -4.80 14.48
C CYS A 282 2.09 -3.95 15.05
N LYS A 283 1.09 -3.60 14.22
CA LYS A 283 -0.12 -2.85 14.60
C LYS A 283 0.18 -1.65 15.53
N PRO A 284 1.05 -0.71 15.13
CA PRO A 284 1.58 0.34 16.02
C PRO A 284 0.51 1.27 16.59
N CYS A 285 -0.65 1.38 15.93
CA CYS A 285 -1.78 2.21 16.35
C CYS A 285 -2.78 1.46 17.26
N GLY A 286 -2.78 0.12 17.23
CA GLY A 286 -3.70 -0.70 18.00
C GLY A 286 -3.10 -1.17 19.32
N SER A 287 -3.91 -1.90 20.08
CA SER A 287 -3.59 -2.44 21.41
C SER A 287 -3.08 -3.89 21.40
N TYR A 288 -3.18 -4.60 20.27
CA TYR A 288 -2.73 -5.99 20.11
C TYR A 288 -1.86 -6.14 18.85
N GLY A 289 -0.77 -6.91 18.92
CA GLY A 289 0.14 -7.20 17.81
C GLY A 289 0.84 -8.55 18.00
N ASP A 290 1.32 -9.14 16.89
CA ASP A 290 1.95 -10.47 16.87
C ASP A 290 3.41 -10.43 17.33
N TYR A 291 3.99 -9.23 17.45
CA TYR A 291 5.36 -8.99 17.87
C TYR A 291 5.42 -8.00 19.02
N SER A 292 6.54 -7.99 19.75
CA SER A 292 6.72 -7.00 20.81
C SER A 292 6.74 -5.58 20.25
N VAL A 293 5.95 -4.69 20.86
CA VAL A 293 5.85 -3.28 20.49
C VAL A 293 7.23 -2.63 20.45
N GLU A 294 8.08 -2.91 21.45
CA GLU A 294 9.45 -2.38 21.49
C GLU A 294 10.26 -2.73 20.23
N ARG A 295 10.22 -4.00 19.79
CA ARG A 295 10.95 -4.43 18.59
C ARG A 295 10.37 -3.76 17.35
N CYS A 296 9.05 -3.70 17.25
CA CYS A 296 8.37 -3.04 16.14
C CYS A 296 8.76 -1.58 16.02
N LEU A 297 8.58 -0.77 17.08
CA LEU A 297 8.89 0.66 17.04
C LEU A 297 10.38 0.92 16.77
N LYS A 298 11.28 0.12 17.37
CA LYS A 298 12.72 0.20 17.12
C LYS A 298 13.07 -0.09 15.65
N GLN A 299 12.43 -1.09 15.03
CA GLN A 299 12.75 -1.47 13.65
C GLN A 299 12.03 -0.56 12.63
N MET A 300 10.85 -0.02 12.96
CA MET A 300 10.20 1.05 12.20
C MET A 300 11.05 2.32 12.19
N GLU A 301 11.67 2.68 13.33
CA GLU A 301 12.62 3.79 13.41
C GLU A 301 13.79 3.58 12.45
N ARG A 302 14.36 2.37 12.43
CA ARG A 302 15.46 1.99 11.54
C ARG A 302 15.06 2.02 10.07
N ALA A 303 13.91 1.47 9.70
CA ALA A 303 13.41 1.50 8.32
C ALA A 303 13.12 2.93 7.85
N PHE A 304 12.50 3.75 8.69
CA PHE A 304 12.32 5.17 8.39
C PHE A 304 13.66 5.87 8.15
N ASN A 305 14.63 5.72 9.06
CA ASN A 305 15.94 6.36 8.92
C ASN A 305 16.74 5.82 7.71
N PHE A 306 16.53 4.55 7.34
CA PHE A 306 17.13 3.94 6.14
C PHE A 306 16.60 4.61 4.86
N GLY A 307 15.29 4.84 4.78
CA GLY A 307 14.67 5.63 3.71
C GLY A 307 15.05 7.12 3.76
N ASP A 308 14.95 7.75 4.93
CA ASP A 308 15.17 9.19 5.12
C ASP A 308 16.64 9.58 4.88
N ASN A 309 17.60 8.69 5.13
CA ASN A 309 19.00 8.89 4.71
C ASN A 309 19.14 9.18 3.20
N GLN A 310 18.32 8.52 2.37
CA GLN A 310 18.35 8.73 0.92
C GLN A 310 17.80 10.10 0.52
N ILE A 311 16.94 10.68 1.38
CA ILE A 311 16.39 12.03 1.24
C ILE A 311 17.38 13.08 1.76
N LEU A 312 17.88 12.89 2.99
CA LEU A 312 18.75 13.84 3.68
C LEU A 312 20.08 14.09 2.95
N GLN A 313 20.62 13.07 2.29
CA GLN A 313 21.89 13.20 1.57
C GLN A 313 21.83 14.17 0.39
N MET A 314 20.64 14.37 -0.20
CA MET A 314 20.41 15.41 -1.21
C MET A 314 20.80 16.78 -0.65
N TYR A 315 20.52 16.99 0.63
CA TYR A 315 20.74 18.23 1.36
C TYR A 315 22.03 18.24 2.19
N GLY A 316 22.89 17.23 2.05
CA GLY A 316 24.19 17.18 2.74
C GLY A 316 24.13 16.65 4.18
N PHE A 317 23.11 15.85 4.52
CA PHE A 317 22.95 15.24 5.84
C PHE A 317 22.72 13.73 5.76
N VAL A 318 22.97 13.06 6.89
CA VAL A 318 22.64 11.65 7.11
C VAL A 318 22.37 11.44 8.60
N HIS A 319 21.53 10.49 8.96
CA HIS A 319 21.39 10.05 10.36
C HIS A 319 22.73 9.55 10.91
N LYS A 320 23.00 9.81 12.19
CA LYS A 320 24.23 9.35 12.85
C LYS A 320 24.32 7.82 12.89
N SER A 321 23.19 7.16 13.06
CA SER A 321 22.96 5.72 12.87
C SER A 321 21.48 5.49 12.58
N LEU A 322 21.10 4.31 12.09
CA LEU A 322 19.69 3.98 11.82
C LEU A 322 18.81 4.00 13.08
N GLY A 323 19.39 3.90 14.27
CA GLY A 323 18.64 3.89 15.53
C GLY A 323 18.42 5.27 16.16
N THR A 324 18.78 6.38 15.50
CA THR A 324 18.65 7.72 16.09
C THR A 324 18.16 8.77 15.11
N PHE A 325 17.26 9.64 15.59
CA PHE A 325 16.79 10.83 14.89
C PHE A 325 17.88 11.89 14.66
N LYS A 326 19.03 11.81 15.36
CA LYS A 326 20.11 12.80 15.24
C LYS A 326 20.82 12.66 13.90
N VAL A 327 20.98 13.77 13.20
CA VAL A 327 21.71 13.83 11.92
C VAL A 327 23.13 14.38 12.10
N LYS A 328 23.97 14.14 11.08
CA LYS A 328 25.30 14.74 10.89
C LYS A 328 25.45 15.21 9.45
N ARG A 329 26.31 16.19 9.23
CA ARG A 329 26.66 16.69 7.89
C ARG A 329 27.49 15.64 7.16
N THR A 330 27.25 15.48 5.85
CA THR A 330 28.07 14.65 4.95
C THR A 330 29.07 15.47 4.14
N ARG A 331 28.86 16.79 4.04
CA ARG A 331 29.75 17.76 3.39
C ARG A 331 29.73 19.12 4.10
N ASN A 332 30.72 19.95 3.82
CA ASN A 332 30.75 21.35 4.28
C ASN A 332 29.77 22.20 3.47
N ASP A 333 29.33 23.31 4.04
CA ASP A 333 28.56 24.30 3.29
C ASP A 333 29.45 24.95 2.21
N THR A 334 28.83 25.30 1.09
CA THR A 334 29.48 25.92 -0.06
C THR A 334 28.71 27.17 -0.49
N ASP A 335 29.42 28.18 -0.99
CA ASP A 335 28.83 29.35 -1.65
C ASP A 335 28.40 29.05 -3.10
N ARG A 336 28.64 27.81 -3.57
CA ARG A 336 28.29 27.31 -4.92
C ARG A 336 27.38 26.08 -4.86
N PRO A 337 26.18 26.17 -4.27
CA PRO A 337 25.32 25.00 -4.03
C PRO A 337 24.83 24.29 -5.30
N LEU A 338 24.83 24.96 -6.46
CA LEU A 338 24.41 24.38 -7.74
C LEU A 338 25.52 23.57 -8.44
N GLU A 339 26.76 23.67 -7.97
CA GLU A 339 27.88 22.84 -8.46
C GLU A 339 27.89 21.47 -7.75
N GLU A 340 27.19 21.34 -6.63
CA GLU A 340 27.03 20.08 -5.88
C GLU A 340 25.90 19.24 -6.49
N GLN A 341 26.26 18.08 -7.04
CA GLN A 341 25.27 17.09 -7.49
C GLN A 341 24.89 16.17 -6.34
N ASP A 342 23.60 15.87 -6.21
CA ASP A 342 23.18 14.89 -5.23
C ASP A 342 23.57 13.46 -5.70
N PRO A 343 24.09 12.60 -4.82
CA PRO A 343 24.69 11.32 -5.23
C PRO A 343 23.74 10.35 -5.94
N LEU A 344 22.44 10.49 -5.75
CA LEU A 344 21.42 9.61 -6.32
C LEU A 344 20.61 10.27 -7.45
N ASN A 345 20.93 11.52 -7.80
CA ASN A 345 20.22 12.33 -8.79
C ASN A 345 18.69 12.39 -8.55
N LEU A 346 18.30 12.65 -7.31
CA LEU A 346 16.91 12.73 -6.83
C LEU A 346 16.43 14.18 -6.62
N LEU A 347 17.31 15.19 -6.64
CA LEU A 347 16.87 16.61 -6.58
C LEU A 347 16.15 17.02 -7.86
N HIS A 348 16.71 16.62 -9.00
CA HIS A 348 16.19 16.91 -10.33
C HIS A 348 16.22 15.62 -11.17
N PRO A 349 15.47 14.58 -10.78
CA PRO A 349 15.54 13.30 -11.45
C PRO A 349 15.17 13.49 -12.91
N LEU A 350 15.97 12.89 -13.80
CA LEU A 350 15.68 12.85 -15.23
C LEU A 350 14.40 12.03 -15.43
N PHE A 351 13.26 12.69 -15.35
CA PHE A 351 12.04 12.23 -15.99
C PHE A 351 12.24 12.48 -17.48
N VAL A 352 13.04 11.61 -18.11
CA VAL A 352 13.38 11.74 -19.52
C VAL A 352 12.07 11.89 -20.29
N GLN A 353 11.91 13.09 -20.86
CA GLN A 353 11.06 13.35 -21.99
C GLN A 353 11.44 12.33 -23.06
N SER A 354 10.73 11.22 -23.14
CA SER A 354 10.65 10.49 -24.39
C SER A 354 9.74 11.33 -25.28
N ALA A 355 10.38 12.03 -26.23
CA ALA A 355 9.71 12.57 -27.40
C ALA A 355 8.97 11.48 -28.18
#